data_AF-A0A263DHU9-F1
#
_entry.id   AF-A0A263DHU9-F1
#
_cell.length_a   1.000
_cell.length_b   1.000
_cell.length_c   1.000
_cell.angle_alpha   90.00
_cell.angle_beta   90.00
_cell.angle_gamma   90.00
#
_symmetry.space_group_name_H-M   'P 1'
#
loop_
_entity.id
_entity.type
_entity.pdbx_description
1 polymer ?
#
loop_
_entity_poly.entity_id
_entity_poly.type
_entity_poly.pdbx_seq_one_letter_code
_entity_poly.pdbx_strand_id
1 'polypeptide(L)'
;MGDEPALVVFPPAADHPRWLRTSLGHRAIGVVYHPERERRGNYVPSTLGDRYDALLWFGETTALEPLRPEPADDPEPETAPSGE
;
A
#
# COMPACT_ATOMS: atom_id res chain seq x y z
N MET A 1 -14.12 10.75 10.06
CA MET A 1 -13.46 9.44 10.28
C MET A 1 -12.42 9.72 11.33
N GLY A 2 -12.49 9.09 12.50
CA GLY A 2 -11.61 9.42 13.62
C GLY A 2 -10.15 9.05 13.34
N ASP A 3 -9.24 9.64 14.11
CA ASP A 3 -7.81 9.28 14.08
C ASP A 3 -7.52 7.93 14.77
N GLU A 4 -8.54 7.33 15.40
CA GLU A 4 -8.42 6.04 16.04
C GLU A 4 -8.19 4.91 15.02
N PRO A 5 -7.29 3.96 15.32
CA PRO A 5 -7.09 2.79 14.48
C PRO A 5 -8.39 2.02 14.29
N ALA A 6 -8.65 1.57 13.06
CA ALA A 6 -9.84 0.80 12.74
C ALA A 6 -9.52 -0.39 11.83
N LEU A 7 -10.32 -1.45 11.95
CA LEU A 7 -10.28 -2.61 11.07
C LEU A 7 -11.62 -2.70 10.33
N VAL A 8 -11.55 -2.84 9.01
CA VAL A 8 -12.69 -3.14 8.16
C VAL A 8 -12.44 -4.50 7.51
N VAL A 9 -13.18 -5.51 7.93
CA VAL A 9 -13.19 -6.82 7.26
C VAL A 9 -14.24 -6.77 6.15
N PHE A 10 -13.88 -7.21 4.95
CA PHE A 10 -14.80 -7.19 3.83
C PHE A 10 -15.84 -8.31 3.99
N PRO A 11 -17.12 -8.03 3.66
CA PRO A 11 -18.13 -9.08 3.64
C PRO A 11 -17.80 -10.09 2.52
N PRO A 12 -18.46 -11.26 2.49
CA PRO A 12 -18.32 -12.18 1.36
C PRO A 12 -18.58 -11.50 0.02
N ALA A 13 -17.96 -11.99 -1.06
CA ALA A 13 -18.04 -11.38 -2.40
C ALA A 13 -19.48 -11.12 -2.90
N ALA A 14 -20.43 -11.95 -2.49
CA ALA A 14 -21.86 -11.78 -2.81
C ALA A 14 -22.44 -10.46 -2.27
N ASP A 15 -21.93 -10.00 -1.13
CA ASP A 15 -22.43 -8.86 -0.36
C ASP A 15 -21.47 -7.65 -0.43
N HIS A 16 -20.49 -7.68 -1.34
CA HIS A 16 -19.55 -6.57 -1.51
C HIS A 16 -20.29 -5.26 -1.84
N PRO A 17 -20.16 -4.19 -1.02
CA PRO A 17 -20.66 -2.88 -1.38
C PRO A 17 -19.99 -2.36 -2.66
N ARG A 18 -20.66 -1.42 -3.34
CA ARG A 18 -20.23 -0.91 -4.65
C ARG A 18 -18.75 -0.48 -4.70
N TRP A 19 -18.25 0.14 -3.64
CA TRP A 19 -16.87 0.63 -3.58
C TRP A 19 -15.82 -0.49 -3.57
N LEU A 20 -16.17 -1.70 -3.11
CA LEU A 20 -15.29 -2.87 -3.21
C LEU A 20 -15.23 -3.46 -4.62
N ARG A 21 -16.28 -3.24 -5.43
CA ARG A 21 -16.43 -3.82 -6.77
C ARG A 21 -16.14 -2.83 -7.90
N THR A 22 -15.86 -1.57 -7.55
CA THR A 22 -15.55 -0.51 -8.51
C THR A 22 -14.06 -0.30 -8.54
N SER A 23 -13.49 -0.14 -9.74
CA SER A 23 -12.09 0.27 -9.87
C SER A 23 -11.93 1.72 -9.39
N LEU A 24 -11.11 1.90 -8.36
CA LEU A 24 -10.75 3.19 -7.78
C LEU A 24 -9.23 3.33 -7.81
N GLY A 25 -8.72 4.55 -7.88
CA GLY A 25 -7.29 4.79 -7.72
C GLY A 25 -6.86 4.44 -6.31
N HIS A 26 -6.04 3.40 -6.16
CA HIS A 26 -5.48 3.00 -4.87
C HIS A 26 -3.99 3.37 -4.82
N ARG A 27 -3.59 4.06 -3.74
CA ARG A 27 -2.22 4.52 -3.59
C ARG A 27 -1.28 3.33 -3.38
N ALA A 28 -0.34 3.13 -4.29
CA ALA A 28 0.75 2.17 -4.18
C ALA A 28 2.04 2.91 -3.82
N ILE A 29 2.71 2.48 -2.76
CA ILE A 29 4.03 2.98 -2.38
C ILE A 29 5.08 2.07 -3.02
N GLY A 30 5.79 2.60 -4.01
CA GLY A 30 6.89 1.91 -4.68
C GLY A 30 8.24 2.16 -4.01
N VAL A 31 9.28 1.49 -4.51
CA VAL A 31 10.67 1.67 -4.06
C VAL A 31 11.20 3.06 -4.43
N VAL A 32 10.82 3.57 -5.60
CA VAL A 32 11.20 4.90 -6.08
C VAL A 32 10.03 5.87 -5.90
N TYR A 33 10.31 7.00 -5.26
CA TYR A 33 9.33 8.05 -5.02
C TYR A 33 9.69 9.33 -5.79
N HIS A 34 8.84 9.70 -6.75
CA HIS A 34 8.91 10.97 -7.47
C HIS A 34 7.71 11.84 -7.10
N PRO A 35 7.84 12.81 -6.18
CA PRO A 35 6.72 13.58 -5.66
C PRO A 35 5.97 14.35 -6.77
N GLU A 36 6.67 14.78 -7.81
CA GLU A 36 6.09 15.49 -8.96
C GLU A 36 5.12 14.62 -9.77
N ARG A 37 5.26 13.29 -9.66
CA ARG A 37 4.43 12.30 -10.39
C ARG A 37 3.40 11.61 -9.50
N GLU A 38 3.34 11.90 -8.20
CA GLU A 38 2.50 11.21 -7.21
C GLU A 38 1.06 10.99 -7.69
N ARG A 39 0.40 12.05 -8.16
CA ARG A 39 -1.02 12.03 -8.58
C ARG A 39 -1.31 11.11 -9.76
N ARG A 40 -0.30 10.78 -10.58
CA ARG A 40 -0.47 10.02 -11.84
C ARG A 40 0.26 8.68 -11.82
N GLY A 41 1.37 8.56 -11.09
CA GLY A 41 2.19 7.35 -11.03
C GLY A 41 1.80 6.40 -9.90
N ASN A 42 1.37 6.96 -8.75
CA ASN A 42 1.24 6.18 -7.52
C ASN A 42 -0.20 5.82 -7.18
N TYR A 43 -1.20 6.25 -7.96
CA TYR A 43 -2.60 5.83 -7.80
C TYR A 43 -2.98 4.85 -8.90
N VAL A 44 -2.94 3.56 -8.58
CA VAL A 44 -3.16 2.47 -9.53
C VAL A 44 -4.66 2.09 -9.53
N PRO A 45 -5.32 2.01 -10.69
CA PRO A 45 -6.69 1.52 -10.79
C PRO A 45 -6.81 0.13 -10.16
N SER A 46 -7.61 0.01 -9.11
CA SER A 46 -7.72 -1.21 -8.29
C SER A 46 -9.16 -1.45 -7.88
N THR A 47 -9.63 -2.68 -8.03
CA THR A 47 -10.86 -3.17 -7.40
C THR A 47 -10.49 -3.75 -6.04
N LEU A 48 -10.84 -3.06 -4.95
CA LEU A 48 -10.33 -3.43 -3.63
C LEU A 48 -10.78 -4.82 -3.17
N GLY A 49 -12.02 -5.20 -3.45
CA GLY A 49 -12.57 -6.51 -3.10
C GLY A 49 -11.95 -7.69 -3.88
N ASP A 50 -11.21 -7.43 -4.95
CA ASP A 50 -10.47 -8.46 -5.68
C ASP A 50 -9.03 -8.62 -5.14
N ARG A 51 -8.52 -7.61 -4.41
CA ARG A 51 -7.11 -7.54 -3.97
C ARG A 51 -6.92 -7.83 -2.48
N TYR A 52 -7.92 -7.54 -1.65
CA TYR A 52 -7.81 -7.62 -0.19
C TYR A 52 -9.08 -8.23 0.42
N ASP A 53 -8.91 -8.85 1.59
CA ASP A 53 -10.02 -9.34 2.41
C ASP A 53 -10.37 -8.38 3.56
N ALA A 54 -9.46 -7.47 3.91
CA ALA A 54 -9.64 -6.48 4.98
C ALA A 54 -8.70 -5.28 4.81
N LEU A 55 -9.01 -4.18 5.50
CA LEU A 55 -8.16 -2.99 5.60
C LEU A 55 -8.00 -2.55 7.05
N LEU A 56 -6.79 -2.12 7.40
CA LEU A 56 -6.46 -1.43 8.64
C LEU A 56 -6.32 0.06 8.34
N TRP A 57 -6.95 0.91 9.15
CA TRP A 57 -6.84 2.35 9.08
C TRP A 57 -5.99 2.87 10.22
N PHE A 58 -5.05 3.74 9.89
CA PHE A 58 -4.27 4.56 10.82
C PHE A 58 -4.35 6.00 10.30
N GLY A 59 -4.86 6.94 11.11
CA GLY A 59 -5.02 8.33 10.69
C GLY A 59 -3.68 9.02 10.42
N GLU A 60 -2.67 8.67 11.21
CA GLU A 60 -1.31 9.15 11.09
C GLU A 60 -0.32 7.97 11.15
N THR A 61 0.78 8.09 10.42
CA THR A 61 1.90 7.17 10.47
C THR A 61 3.20 7.96 10.60
N THR A 62 4.22 7.36 11.20
CA THR A 62 5.56 7.94 11.31
C THR A 62 6.51 7.24 10.33
N ALA A 63 7.64 7.90 10.02
CA ALA A 63 8.71 7.24 9.28
C ALA A 63 9.21 6.01 10.05
N LEU A 64 9.59 4.96 9.32
CA LEU A 64 10.25 3.80 9.91
C LEU A 64 11.66 4.16 10.38
N GLU A 65 12.06 3.63 11.54
CA GLU A 65 13.45 3.63 11.96
C GLU A 65 14.17 2.47 11.27
N PRO A 66 15.27 2.71 10.54
CA PRO A 66 16.04 1.64 9.92
C PRO A 66 16.52 0.64 10.98
N LEU A 67 16.38 -0.65 10.68
CA LEU A 67 17.04 -1.67 11.49
C LEU A 67 18.56 -1.48 11.41
N ARG A 68 19.27 -1.85 12.48
CA ARG A 68 20.73 -1.84 12.45
C ARG A 68 21.18 -2.82 11.35
N PRO A 69 22.11 -2.42 10.47
CA PRO A 69 22.67 -3.35 9.50
C PRO A 69 23.37 -4.48 10.26
N GLU A 70 22.84 -5.69 10.15
CA GLU A 70 23.61 -6.89 10.42
C GLU A 70 24.72 -6.96 9.37
N PRO A 71 25.96 -7.32 9.71
CA PRO A 71 26.98 -7.62 8.72
C PRO A 71 26.44 -8.71 7.80
N ALA A 72 26.22 -8.37 6.53
CA ALA A 72 25.76 -9.34 5.55
C ALA A 72 26.94 -10.26 5.23
N ASP A 73 26.87 -11.52 5.67
CA ASP A 73 27.85 -12.56 5.28
C ASP A 73 27.77 -12.88 3.77
N ASP A 74 26.66 -12.50 3.12
CA ASP A 74 26.39 -12.64 1.68
C ASP A 74 25.92 -11.28 1.12
N PRO A 75 26.45 -10.78 0.00
CA PRO A 75 25.92 -9.56 -0.60
C PRO A 75 24.46 -9.77 -0.99
N GLU A 76 23.57 -8.94 -0.43
CA GLU A 76 22.17 -8.92 -0.80
C GLU A 76 22.06 -8.68 -2.32
N PRO A 77 21.33 -9.52 -3.07
CA PRO A 77 21.15 -9.31 -4.49
C PRO A 77 20.48 -7.96 -4.76
N GLU A 78 20.70 -7.37 -5.93
CA GLU A 78 20.09 -6.10 -6.30
C GLU A 78 18.56 -6.25 -6.39
N THR A 79 17.86 -5.78 -5.34
CA THR A 79 16.39 -5.86 -5.20
C THR A 79 15.68 -4.57 -5.56
N ALA A 80 16.42 -3.48 -5.73
CA ALA A 80 15.88 -2.20 -6.18
C ALA A 80 15.63 -2.23 -7.69
N PRO A 81 14.49 -1.72 -8.18
CA PRO A 81 14.27 -1.56 -9.61
C PRO A 81 15.25 -0.53 -10.18
N SER A 82 15.73 -0.76 -11.40
CA SER A 82 16.71 0.10 -12.09
C SER A 82 16.22 1.52 -12.42
N GLY A 83 14.94 1.82 -12.17
CA GLY A 83 14.37 3.18 -12.21
C GLY A 83 14.67 3.94 -13.49
N GLU A 84 14.11 3.51 -14.63
CA GLU A 84 14.07 4.31 -15.88
C GLU A 84 12.76 5.12 -16.01
#